data_AF-A0A366HAC9-F1
#
_entry.id   AF-A0A366HAC9-F1
#
_cell.length_a   1.000
_cell.length_b   1.000
_cell.length_c   1.000
_cell.angle_alpha   90.00
_cell.angle_beta   90.00
_cell.angle_gamma   90.00
#
_symmetry.space_group_name_H-M   'P 1'
#
loop_
_entity.id
_entity.type
_entity.pdbx_description
1 polymer ?
#
loop_
_entity_poly.entity_id
_entity_poly.type
_entity_poly.pdbx_seq_one_letter_code
_entity_poly.pdbx_strand_id
1 'polypeptide(L)'
;MANVRIQEAASYRLDEIYLYTRNKWGTPQADRYINGLFEAFSKIETREVVSRPVPADLGVEGFFFRYEKHVVYWRRLSNGDIGIVTVLHERMHQIDRFREEFETWSSTPGK
;
A
#
# COMPACT_ATOMS: atom_id res chain seq x y z
N MET A 1 1.35 -23.08 7.56
CA MET A 1 0.83 -21.74 7.23
C MET A 1 1.97 -20.95 6.61
N ALA A 2 1.72 -20.24 5.51
CA ALA A 2 2.68 -19.30 4.95
C ALA A 2 2.80 -18.08 5.88
N ASN A 3 4.01 -17.60 6.14
CA ASN A 3 4.18 -16.35 6.88
C ASN A 3 4.00 -15.16 5.94
N VAL A 4 3.57 -14.03 6.48
CA VAL A 4 3.56 -12.75 5.75
C VAL A 4 4.90 -12.06 5.95
N ARG A 5 5.55 -11.68 4.85
CA ARG A 5 6.80 -10.93 4.79
C ARG A 5 6.54 -9.58 4.15
N ILE A 6 6.74 -8.50 4.90
CA ILE A 6 6.64 -7.14 4.36
C ILE A 6 7.99 -6.78 3.74
N GLN A 7 8.01 -6.50 2.44
CA GLN A 7 9.22 -6.02 1.79
C GLN A 7 9.50 -4.56 2.18
N GLU A 8 10.76 -4.17 2.10
CA GLU A 8 11.22 -2.82 2.48
C GLU A 8 10.40 -1.71 1.79
N ALA A 9 10.17 -1.82 0.48
CA ALA A 9 9.33 -0.88 -0.26
C ALA A 9 7.88 -0.79 0.28
N ALA A 10 7.29 -1.91 0.66
CA ALA A 10 5.97 -1.93 1.29
C ALA A 10 5.99 -1.30 2.69
N SER A 11 7.05 -1.52 3.47
CA SER A 11 7.22 -0.91 4.80
C SER A 11 7.20 0.61 4.70
N TYR A 12 7.99 1.19 3.79
CA TYR A 12 8.00 2.64 3.57
C TYR A 12 6.62 3.20 3.19
N ARG A 13 5.87 2.47 2.34
CA ARG A 13 4.49 2.87 1.98
C ARG A 13 3.54 2.82 3.17
N LEU A 14 3.64 1.80 4.01
CA LEU A 14 2.81 1.72 5.22
C LEU A 14 3.09 2.89 6.17
N ASP A 15 4.35 3.30 6.32
CA ASP A 15 4.73 4.47 7.12
C ASP A 15 4.13 5.77 6.54
N GLU A 16 4.23 5.98 5.22
CA GLU A 16 3.61 7.13 4.55
C GLU A 16 2.09 7.16 4.75
N ILE A 17 1.42 6.01 4.59
CA ILE A 17 -0.01 5.86 4.81
C ILE A 17 -0.36 6.20 6.26
N TYR A 18 0.40 5.70 7.22
CA TYR A 18 0.18 5.98 8.64
C TYR A 18 0.32 7.47 8.95
N LEU A 19 1.43 8.08 8.54
CA LEU A 19 1.72 9.49 8.79
C LEU A 19 0.66 10.40 8.16
N TYR A 20 0.30 10.16 6.89
CA TYR A 20 -0.74 10.92 6.21
C TYR A 20 -2.10 10.78 6.91
N THR A 21 -2.49 9.53 7.26
CA THR A 21 -3.77 9.26 7.90
C THR A 21 -3.83 9.90 9.29
N ARG A 22 -2.74 9.81 10.05
CA ARG A 22 -2.61 10.41 11.37
C ARG A 22 -2.71 11.93 11.31
N ASN A 23 -2.00 12.56 10.37
CA ASN A 23 -1.98 14.02 10.24
C ASN A 23 -3.36 14.57 9.84
N LYS A 24 -4.14 13.80 9.09
CA LYS A 24 -5.44 14.26 8.55
C LYS A 24 -6.64 13.92 9.45
N TRP A 25 -6.60 12.79 10.15
CA TRP A 25 -7.75 12.27 10.92
C TRP A 25 -7.41 11.82 12.35
N GLY A 26 -6.14 11.95 12.77
CA GLY A 26 -5.67 11.57 14.09
C GLY A 26 -5.22 10.11 14.20
N THR A 27 -4.48 9.84 15.28
CA THR A 27 -3.90 8.52 15.60
C THR A 27 -4.91 7.37 15.60
N PRO A 28 -6.14 7.49 16.18
CA PRO A 28 -7.07 6.37 16.21
C PRO A 28 -7.48 5.88 14.82
N GLN A 29 -7.58 6.80 13.84
CA GLN A 29 -7.89 6.44 12.46
C GLN A 29 -6.69 5.77 11.77
N ALA A 30 -5.48 6.28 12.01
CA ALA A 30 -4.25 5.71 11.45
C ALA A 30 -4.00 4.28 11.95
N ASP A 31 -4.14 4.06 13.26
CA ASP A 31 -3.99 2.75 13.89
C ASP A 31 -5.02 1.76 13.33
N ARG A 32 -6.30 2.18 13.25
CA ARG A 32 -7.36 1.34 12.67
C ARG A 32 -7.04 0.93 11.23
N TYR A 33 -6.58 1.89 10.42
CA TYR A 33 -6.30 1.65 9.01
C TYR A 33 -5.13 0.68 8.81
N ILE A 34 -4.02 0.88 9.52
CA ILE A 34 -2.86 0.00 9.45
C ILE A 34 -3.19 -1.39 10.00
N ASN A 35 -3.87 -1.47 11.15
CA ASN A 35 -4.26 -2.77 11.72
C ASN A 35 -5.16 -3.56 10.75
N GLY A 36 -6.10 -2.90 10.08
CA GLY A 36 -6.96 -3.54 9.10
C GLY A 36 -6.22 -3.99 7.83
N LEU A 37 -5.16 -3.28 7.41
CA LEU A 37 -4.25 -3.75 6.36
C LEU A 37 -3.55 -5.05 6.78
N PHE A 38 -2.98 -5.09 7.99
CA PHE A 38 -2.31 -6.29 8.50
C PHE A 38 -3.27 -7.47 8.66
N GLU A 39 -4.50 -7.22 9.11
CA GLU A 39 -5.56 -8.22 9.15
C GLU A 39 -5.86 -8.75 7.73
N ALA A 40 -5.99 -7.87 6.74
CA ALA A 40 -6.19 -8.27 5.35
C ALA A 40 -5.01 -9.09 4.81
N PHE A 41 -3.77 -8.79 5.19
CA PHE A 41 -2.61 -9.60 4.78
C PHE A 41 -2.68 -11.03 5.32
N SER A 42 -3.11 -11.20 6.58
CA SER A 42 -3.26 -12.53 7.18
C SER A 42 -4.31 -13.41 6.49
N LYS A 43 -5.28 -12.78 5.83
CA LYS A 43 -6.40 -13.41 5.10
C LYS A 43 -6.08 -13.80 3.66
N ILE A 44 -4.85 -13.55 3.19
CA ILE A 44 -4.41 -13.93 1.85
C ILE A 44 -4.34 -15.45 1.70
N GLU A 45 -3.76 -16.15 2.68
CA GLU A 45 -3.58 -17.61 2.62
C GLU A 45 -4.91 -18.35 2.63
N THR A 46 -5.86 -17.88 3.45
CA THR A 46 -7.21 -18.46 3.59
C THR A 46 -8.12 -18.09 2.42
N ARG A 47 -7.66 -17.23 1.49
CA ARG A 47 -8.42 -16.70 0.35
C ARG A 47 -9.70 -15.95 0.75
N GLU A 48 -9.79 -15.49 1.99
CA GLU A 48 -10.86 -14.61 2.45
C GLU A 48 -10.74 -13.22 1.81
N VAL A 49 -9.53 -12.83 1.39
CA VAL A 49 -9.31 -11.68 0.51
C VAL A 49 -9.22 -12.15 -0.95
N VAL A 50 -10.17 -11.68 -1.77
CA VAL A 50 -10.20 -12.00 -3.20
C VAL A 50 -9.08 -11.24 -3.92
N SER A 51 -8.04 -11.99 -4.28
CA SER A 51 -6.90 -11.49 -5.05
C SER A 51 -7.06 -11.77 -6.54
N ARG A 52 -6.60 -10.84 -7.38
CA ARG A 52 -6.56 -10.96 -8.84
C ARG A 52 -5.11 -11.04 -9.31
N PRO A 53 -4.81 -11.81 -10.36
CA PRO A 53 -3.46 -11.85 -10.91
C PRO A 53 -3.09 -10.46 -11.47
N VAL A 54 -1.83 -10.07 -11.29
CA VAL A 54 -1.28 -8.92 -12.00
C VAL A 54 -1.22 -9.26 -13.50
N PRO A 55 -1.65 -8.36 -14.41
CA PRO A 55 -1.58 -8.62 -15.84
C PRO A 55 -0.17 -8.99 -16.30
N ALA A 56 -0.06 -10.05 -17.10
CA ALA A 56 1.22 -10.59 -17.58
C ALA A 56 2.05 -9.56 -18.38
N ASP A 57 1.37 -8.62 -19.06
CA ASP A 57 1.99 -7.55 -19.85
C ASP A 57 2.85 -6.60 -19.00
N LEU A 58 2.70 -6.61 -17.67
CA LEU A 58 3.54 -5.85 -16.74
C LEU A 58 4.86 -6.56 -16.41
N GLY A 59 5.08 -7.78 -16.90
CA GLY A 59 6.32 -8.54 -16.72
C GLY A 59 6.58 -9.00 -15.29
N VAL A 60 5.57 -8.95 -14.41
CA VAL A 60 5.68 -9.31 -12.99
C VAL A 60 4.68 -10.39 -12.62
N GLU A 61 5.18 -11.48 -12.06
CA GLU A 61 4.35 -12.50 -11.43
C GLU A 61 3.90 -12.04 -10.04
N GLY A 62 2.60 -12.04 -9.83
CA GLY A 62 2.02 -11.67 -8.55
C GLY A 62 0.51 -11.51 -8.62
N PHE A 63 -0.02 -11.04 -7.50
CA PHE A 63 -1.43 -10.81 -7.30
C PHE A 63 -1.63 -9.45 -6.65
N PHE A 64 -2.83 -8.93 -6.76
CA PHE A 64 -3.23 -7.73 -6.05
C PHE A 64 -4.65 -7.87 -5.52
N PHE A 65 -4.95 -7.10 -4.48
CA PHE A 65 -6.31 -6.88 -4.00
C PHE A 65 -6.49 -5.43 -3.55
N ARG A 66 -7.74 -5.01 -3.39
CA ARG A 66 -8.07 -3.68 -2.90
C ARG A 66 -8.41 -3.75 -1.41
N TYR A 67 -7.83 -2.84 -0.65
CA TYR A 67 -8.18 -2.57 0.74
C TYR A 67 -8.56 -1.10 0.86
N GLU A 68 -9.86 -0.83 1.00
CA GLU A 68 -10.42 0.52 1.00
C GLU A 68 -9.87 1.38 -0.16
N LYS A 69 -9.00 2.35 0.15
CA LYS A 69 -8.39 3.31 -0.77
C LYS A 69 -7.03 2.89 -1.32
N HIS A 70 -6.53 1.71 -0.95
CA HIS A 70 -5.24 1.21 -1.39
C HIS A 70 -5.36 -0.10 -2.17
N VAL A 71 -4.39 -0.33 -3.05
CA VAL A 71 -4.16 -1.57 -3.78
C VAL A 71 -2.91 -2.20 -3.18
N VAL A 72 -3.05 -3.42 -2.69
CA VAL A 72 -1.96 -4.20 -2.10
C VAL A 72 -1.46 -5.16 -3.16
N TYR A 73 -0.17 -5.11 -3.46
CA TYR A 73 0.50 -6.04 -4.36
C TYR A 73 1.28 -7.06 -3.54
N TRP A 74 1.10 -8.33 -3.87
CA TRP A 74 1.76 -9.42 -3.19
C TRP A 74 2.14 -10.53 -4.15
N ARG A 75 3.07 -11.39 -3.75
CA ARG A 75 3.42 -12.60 -4.48
C ARG A 75 3.75 -13.73 -3.52
N ARG A 76 3.70 -14.97 -4.00
CA ARG A 76 4.27 -16.09 -3.26
C ARG A 76 5.78 -16.12 -3.46
N LEU A 77 6.52 -16.22 -2.37
CA LEU A 77 7.97 -16.32 -2.36
C LEU A 77 8.40 -17.78 -2.60
N SER A 78 9.68 -17.98 -2.95
CA SER A 78 10.23 -19.32 -3.23
C SER A 78 10.13 -20.29 -2.05
N ASN A 79 10.11 -19.78 -0.82
CA ASN A 79 9.93 -20.57 0.41
C ASN A 79 8.45 -20.83 0.75
N GLY A 80 7.51 -20.41 -0.10
CA GLY A 80 6.07 -20.54 0.12
C GLY A 80 5.42 -19.44 0.96
N ASP A 81 6.21 -18.50 1.52
CA ASP A 81 5.68 -17.35 2.25
C ASP A 81 4.96 -16.36 1.32
N ILE A 82 4.11 -15.51 1.90
CA ILE A 82 3.47 -14.39 1.22
C ILE A 82 4.37 -13.17 1.34
N GLY A 83 4.83 -12.62 0.23
CA GLY A 83 5.57 -11.36 0.19
C GLY A 83 4.66 -10.20 -0.19
N ILE A 84 4.46 -9.24 0.71
CA ILE A 84 3.83 -7.95 0.39
C ILE A 84 4.89 -7.08 -0.28
N VAL A 85 4.70 -6.82 -1.57
CA VAL A 85 5.69 -6.14 -2.43
C VAL A 85 5.56 -4.62 -2.29
N THR A 86 4.34 -4.09 -2.35
CA THR A 86 4.06 -2.67 -2.20
C THR A 86 2.57 -2.42 -1.90
N VAL A 87 2.27 -1.26 -1.33
CA VAL A 87 0.90 -0.77 -1.10
C VAL A 87 0.78 0.59 -1.77
N LEU A 88 -0.10 0.72 -2.75
CA LEU A 88 -0.28 1.94 -3.53
C LEU A 88 -1.68 2.50 -3.30
N HIS A 89 -1.81 3.83 -3.19
CA HIS A 89 -3.13 4.44 -3.15
C HIS A 89 -3.84 4.25 -4.50
N GLU A 90 -5.17 4.05 -4.52
CA GLU A 90 -5.95 3.83 -5.75
C GLU A 90 -5.81 4.98 -6.77
N ARG A 91 -5.50 6.18 -6.25
CA ARG A 91 -5.25 7.39 -7.03
C ARG A 91 -3.77 7.63 -7.35
N MET A 92 -2.83 6.77 -6.94
CA MET A 92 -1.41 6.91 -7.30
C MET A 92 -1.11 6.60 -8.77
N HIS A 93 -2.10 6.21 -9.58
CA HIS A 93 -2.03 6.39 -11.03
C HIS A 93 -2.13 7.87 -11.48
N GLN A 94 -2.40 8.82 -10.57
CA GLN A 94 -2.49 10.26 -10.85
C GLN A 94 -1.52 11.13 -10.02
N ILE A 95 -0.70 10.56 -9.12
CA ILE A 95 0.14 11.34 -8.18
C ILE A 95 1.46 11.84 -8.78
N ASP A 96 1.80 11.46 -10.01
CA ASP A 96 2.79 12.26 -10.78
C ASP A 96 2.37 13.73 -10.85
N ARG A 97 1.05 14.02 -10.77
CA ARG A 97 0.47 15.36 -10.72
C ARG A 97 0.48 16.03 -9.33
N PHE A 98 0.72 15.27 -8.25
CA PHE A 98 0.69 15.81 -6.88
C PHE A 98 2.04 16.37 -6.42
N ARG A 99 3.13 16.00 -7.10
CA ARG A 99 4.45 16.63 -6.89
C ARG A 99 4.55 18.03 -7.50
N GLU A 100 3.87 18.29 -8.63
CA GLU A 100 3.85 19.63 -9.25
C GLU A 100 3.08 20.67 -8.39
N GLU A 101 2.02 20.28 -7.68
CA GLU A 101 1.25 21.20 -6.82
C GLU A 101 1.97 21.57 -5.51
N PHE A 102 2.88 20.72 -5.00
CA PHE A 102 3.64 21.00 -3.78
C PHE A 102 4.84 21.94 -4.00
N GLU A 103 5.44 21.92 -5.19
CA GLU A 103 6.51 22.87 -5.56
C GLU A 103 5.97 24.28 -5.83
N THR A 104 4.71 24.40 -6.29
CA THR A 104 4.09 25.70 -6.58
C THR A 104 3.65 26.45 -5.30
N TRP A 105 3.38 25.75 -4.19
CA TRP A 105 2.99 26.38 -2.92
C TRP A 105 4.17 26.72 -2.00
N SER A 106 5.38 26.29 -2.33
CA SER A 106 6.60 26.54 -1.53
C SER A 106 7.49 27.66 -2.10
N SER A 107 7.12 28.31 -3.20
CA SER A 107 7.84 29.48 -3.73
C SER A 107 6.98 30.76 -3.83
N THR A 108 6.91 31.44 -2.67
CA THR A 108 7.04 32.91 -2.41
C THR A 108 5.87 33.87 -2.79
N PRO A 109 5.65 35.05 -2.12
CA PRO A 109 6.49 35.74 -1.10
C PRO A 109 5.77 36.25 0.17
N GLY A 110 6.53 36.54 1.24
CA GLY A 110 5.95 37.27 2.38
C GLY A 110 6.73 37.44 3.67
N LYS A 111 8.01 37.83 3.64
CA LYS A 111 8.61 38.99 4.34
C LYS A 111 10.14 38.98 4.22
#